data_AF-A0A3B0XC98-F1
#
_entry.id   AF-A0A3B0XC98-F1
#
_cell.length_a   1.000
_cell.length_b   1.000
_cell.length_c   1.000
_cell.angle_alpha   90.00
_cell.angle_beta   90.00
_cell.angle_gamma   90.00
#
_symmetry.space_group_name_H-M   'P 1'
#
loop_
_entity.id
_entity.type
_entity.pdbx_description
1 polymer ?
#
loop_
_entity_poly.entity_id
_entity_poly.type
_entity_poly.pdbx_seq_one_letter_code
_entity_poly.pdbx_strand_id
1 'polypeptide(L)'
;MHLKTSNTRDLIEIGKLLLPDANENDFNFDCENIYEWIYINVPEYNFVLNISREHGMARLANEVLDKCKSDEELEKMLTPGPVYIFCIDEASAEYADMIPDSLISYISQRLNSAITVFPGRLNVVAG
;
A
#
# COMPACT_ATOMS: atom_id res chain seq x y z
N MET A 1 -2.38 -12.54 -7.91
CA MET A 1 -3.24 -12.47 -6.70
C MET A 1 -2.95 -11.17 -5.97
N HIS A 2 -3.89 -10.61 -5.22
CA HIS A 2 -3.61 -9.44 -4.39
C HIS A 2 -4.34 -9.49 -3.05
N LEU A 3 -3.81 -8.77 -2.08
CA LEU A 3 -4.35 -8.69 -0.72
C LEU A 3 -4.95 -7.30 -0.51
N LYS A 4 -5.95 -7.22 0.37
CA LYS A 4 -6.57 -5.96 0.78
C LYS A 4 -6.70 -5.90 2.29
N THR A 5 -6.45 -4.72 2.85
CA THR A 5 -6.69 -4.42 4.26
C THR A 5 -7.31 -3.03 4.42
N SER A 6 -8.12 -2.84 5.46
CA SER A 6 -8.72 -1.56 5.83
C SER A 6 -7.80 -0.72 6.73
N ASN A 7 -6.49 -0.98 6.71
CA ASN A 7 -5.52 -0.24 7.50
C ASN A 7 -5.45 1.22 7.04
N THR A 8 -5.59 2.16 7.99
CA THR A 8 -5.63 3.60 7.72
C THR A 8 -4.32 4.30 8.06
N ARG A 9 -3.32 3.57 8.58
CA ARG A 9 -2.00 4.12 8.89
C ARG A 9 -1.29 4.61 7.62
N ASP A 10 -0.32 5.49 7.80
CA ASP A 10 0.56 5.91 6.71
C ASP A 10 1.32 4.71 6.12
N LEU A 11 1.69 4.79 4.82
CA LEU A 11 2.39 3.67 4.17
C LEU A 11 3.75 3.40 4.80
N ILE A 12 4.51 4.43 5.22
CA ILE A 12 5.78 4.24 5.91
C ILE A 12 5.57 3.57 7.27
N GLU A 13 4.52 3.95 8.01
CA GLU A 13 4.16 3.27 9.26
C GLU A 13 3.80 1.79 9.02
N ILE A 14 3.04 1.49 7.97
CA ILE A 14 2.75 0.11 7.54
C ILE A 14 4.05 -0.61 7.22
N GLY A 15 4.97 0.04 6.52
CA GLY A 15 6.26 -0.53 6.18
C GLY A 15 7.10 -0.88 7.40
N LYS A 16 7.17 0.03 8.39
CA LYS A 16 7.85 -0.22 9.67
C LYS A 16 7.19 -1.32 10.50
N LEU A 17 5.87 -1.48 10.43
CA LEU A 17 5.21 -2.60 11.11
C LEU A 17 5.60 -3.94 10.48
N LEU A 18 5.78 -3.98 9.17
CA LEU A 18 6.22 -5.17 8.44
C LEU A 18 7.72 -5.42 8.62
N LEU A 19 8.56 -4.39 8.54
CA LEU A 19 10.01 -4.45 8.77
C LEU A 19 10.41 -3.49 9.92
N PRO A 20 10.33 -3.92 11.19
CA PRO A 20 10.61 -3.05 12.34
C PRO A 20 12.03 -2.49 12.39
N ASP A 21 12.98 -3.20 11.79
CA ASP A 21 14.39 -2.83 11.77
C ASP A 21 14.77 -1.95 10.55
N ALA A 22 13.83 -1.69 9.64
CA ALA A 22 14.06 -0.83 8.47
C ALA A 22 13.99 0.66 8.84
N ASN A 23 14.86 1.45 8.21
CA ASN A 23 14.83 2.90 8.27
C ASN A 23 13.81 3.46 7.28
N GLU A 24 13.39 4.72 7.48
CA GLU A 24 12.45 5.38 6.56
C GLU A 24 12.97 5.45 5.13
N ASN A 25 14.29 5.66 4.97
CA ASN A 25 14.94 5.72 3.66
C ASN A 25 15.00 4.36 2.94
N ASP A 26 14.69 3.25 3.62
CA ASP A 26 14.65 1.92 3.02
C ASP A 26 13.32 1.68 2.29
N PHE A 27 12.30 2.51 2.55
CA PHE A 27 11.04 2.47 1.83
C PHE A 27 11.13 3.39 0.61
N ASN A 28 11.13 2.80 -0.59
CA ASN A 28 11.05 3.56 -1.84
C ASN A 28 9.63 4.09 -2.03
N PHE A 29 9.30 5.16 -1.28
CA PHE A 29 8.01 5.84 -1.34
C PHE A 29 7.91 6.67 -2.61
N ASP A 30 6.79 6.50 -3.30
CA ASP A 30 6.43 7.30 -4.47
C ASP A 30 4.92 7.57 -4.46
N CYS A 31 4.54 8.67 -5.09
CA CYS A 31 3.17 9.14 -5.18
C CYS A 31 2.94 9.75 -6.56
N GLU A 32 1.99 9.20 -7.29
CA GLU A 32 1.61 9.65 -8.62
C GLU A 32 0.09 9.84 -8.71
N ASN A 33 -0.31 11.03 -9.15
CA ASN A 33 -1.72 11.43 -9.28
C ASN A 33 -2.49 11.26 -7.96
N ILE A 34 -3.38 10.25 -7.90
CA ILE A 34 -4.23 9.94 -6.74
C ILE A 34 -3.74 8.71 -5.95
N TYR A 35 -2.63 8.09 -6.37
CA TYR A 35 -2.11 6.86 -5.78
C TYR A 35 -0.75 7.09 -5.13
N GLU A 36 -0.50 6.36 -4.05
CA GLU A 36 0.79 6.28 -3.39
C GLU A 36 1.17 4.83 -3.13
N TRP A 37 2.47 4.54 -3.09
CA TRP A 37 2.97 3.21 -2.85
C TRP A 37 4.37 3.19 -2.23
N ILE A 38 4.69 2.05 -1.62
CA ILE A 38 6.04 1.68 -1.20
C ILE A 38 6.36 0.26 -1.66
N TYR A 39 7.65 -0.01 -1.83
CA TYR A 39 8.17 -1.36 -2.06
C TYR A 39 8.91 -1.86 -0.82
N ILE A 40 8.66 -3.10 -0.43
CA ILE A 40 9.27 -3.74 0.74
C ILE A 40 9.79 -5.13 0.37
N ASN A 41 11.08 -5.37 0.57
CA ASN A 41 11.64 -6.70 0.45
C ASN A 41 11.46 -7.43 1.78
N VAL A 42 10.71 -8.54 1.81
CA VAL A 42 10.58 -9.35 3.03
C VAL A 42 11.58 -10.51 2.93
N PRO A 43 12.73 -10.46 3.62
CA PRO A 43 13.86 -11.35 3.35
C PRO A 43 13.52 -12.85 3.48
N GLU A 44 12.55 -13.19 4.33
CA GLU A 44 12.17 -14.58 4.58
C GLU A 44 11.32 -15.21 3.46
N TYR A 45 10.78 -14.42 2.53
CA TYR A 45 9.76 -14.90 1.60
C TYR A 45 10.11 -14.81 0.11
N ASN A 46 11.30 -14.32 -0.27
CA ASN A 46 11.70 -14.08 -1.68
C ASN A 46 10.63 -13.29 -2.48
N PHE A 47 9.90 -12.40 -1.81
CA PHE A 47 8.93 -11.51 -2.43
C PHE A 47 9.25 -10.06 -2.10
N VAL A 48 9.04 -9.21 -3.10
CA VAL A 48 8.90 -7.77 -2.91
C VAL A 48 7.41 -7.46 -2.79
N LEU A 49 7.01 -6.81 -1.71
CA LEU A 49 5.66 -6.30 -1.52
C LEU A 49 5.55 -4.92 -2.13
N ASN A 50 4.67 -4.75 -3.10
CA ASN A 50 4.14 -3.44 -3.50
C ASN A 50 2.91 -3.16 -2.63
N ILE A 51 3.02 -2.18 -1.75
CA ILE A 51 1.94 -1.74 -0.87
C ILE A 51 1.45 -0.40 -1.39
N SER A 52 0.19 -0.33 -1.81
CA SER A 52 -0.35 0.85 -2.46
C SER A 52 -1.77 1.18 -1.99
N ARG A 53 -2.15 2.46 -2.11
CA ARG A 53 -3.53 2.90 -1.91
C ARG A 53 -3.82 4.17 -2.70
N GLU A 54 -5.10 4.49 -2.81
CA GLU A 54 -5.56 5.83 -3.21
C GLU A 54 -5.42 6.76 -1.99
N HIS A 55 -4.77 7.91 -2.13
CA HIS A 55 -4.43 8.79 -0.99
C HIS A 55 -5.58 9.71 -0.56
N GLY A 56 -6.67 9.78 -1.32
CA GLY A 56 -7.93 10.44 -0.95
C GLY A 56 -8.26 11.66 -1.81
N MET A 57 -7.32 12.15 -2.63
CA MET A 57 -7.51 13.35 -3.44
C MET A 57 -8.64 13.22 -4.46
N ALA A 58 -8.92 12.01 -4.97
CA ALA A 58 -9.97 11.80 -5.96
C ALA A 58 -11.38 12.19 -5.45
N ARG A 59 -11.54 12.30 -4.13
CA ARG A 59 -12.82 12.58 -3.46
C ARG A 59 -13.00 14.05 -3.12
N LEU A 60 -11.96 14.87 -3.25
CA LEU A 60 -12.04 16.30 -2.98
C LEU A 60 -12.54 17.04 -4.22
N ALA A 61 -13.55 17.88 -4.04
CA ALA A 61 -14.01 18.76 -5.09
C ALA A 61 -12.97 19.87 -5.36
N ASN A 62 -12.82 20.28 -6.62
CA ASN A 62 -11.84 21.31 -7.00
C ASN A 62 -12.02 22.61 -6.21
N GLU A 63 -13.26 23.00 -5.88
CA GLU A 63 -13.53 24.21 -5.09
C GLU A 63 -13.06 24.12 -3.63
N VAL A 64 -12.81 22.90 -3.12
CA VAL A 64 -12.21 22.66 -1.79
C VAL A 64 -10.70 22.77 -1.89
N LEU A 65 -10.10 22.20 -2.94
CA LEU A 65 -8.67 22.30 -3.22
C LEU A 65 -8.25 23.77 -3.40
N ASP A 66 -9.03 24.57 -4.13
CA ASP A 66 -8.79 26.00 -4.33
C ASP A 66 -8.84 26.84 -3.04
N LYS A 67 -9.43 26.30 -1.97
CA LYS A 67 -9.58 26.98 -0.67
C LYS A 67 -8.57 26.52 0.38
N CYS A 68 -7.87 25.42 0.15
CA CYS A 68 -6.81 24.94 1.03
C CYS A 68 -5.64 25.94 1.04
N LYS A 69 -5.19 26.34 2.24
CA LYS A 69 -4.12 27.33 2.39
C LYS A 69 -2.76 26.71 2.75
N SER A 70 -2.75 25.42 3.07
CA SER A 70 -1.54 24.65 3.38
C SER A 70 -1.73 23.16 3.13
N ASP A 71 -0.60 22.45 3.00
CA ASP A 71 -0.58 20.99 2.86
C ASP A 71 -1.12 20.29 4.12
N GLU A 72 -0.87 20.85 5.31
CA GLU A 72 -1.40 20.31 6.58
C GLU A 72 -2.94 20.39 6.66
N GLU A 73 -3.55 21.44 6.08
CA GLU A 73 -5.00 21.53 5.97
C GLU A 73 -5.53 20.49 4.98
N LEU A 74 -4.81 20.28 3.87
CA LEU A 74 -5.17 19.28 2.86
C LEU A 74 -5.13 17.86 3.43
N GLU A 75 -4.05 17.49 4.12
CA GLU A 75 -3.88 16.17 4.75
C GLU A 75 -5.02 15.82 5.70
N LYS A 76 -5.52 16.81 6.46
CA LYS A 76 -6.66 16.62 7.37
C LYS A 76 -7.99 16.37 6.66
N MET A 77 -8.11 16.73 5.38
CA MET A 77 -9.31 16.51 4.56
C MET A 77 -9.23 15.20 3.76
N LEU A 78 -8.03 14.65 3.56
CA LEU A 78 -7.86 13.40 2.84
C LEU A 78 -8.48 12.23 3.60
N THR A 79 -9.21 11.39 2.87
CA THR A 79 -9.74 10.12 3.38
C THR A 79 -9.19 9.00 2.52
N PRO A 80 -8.03 8.42 2.89
CA PRO A 80 -7.38 7.41 2.09
C PRO A 80 -8.29 6.20 1.81
N GLY A 81 -8.07 5.59 0.66
CA GLY A 81 -8.66 4.32 0.29
C GLY A 81 -8.11 3.15 1.11
N PRO A 82 -8.65 1.94 0.90
CA PRO A 82 -8.07 0.72 1.45
C PRO A 82 -6.66 0.48 0.90
N VAL A 83 -5.84 -0.23 1.68
CA VAL A 83 -4.50 -0.63 1.28
C VAL A 83 -4.56 -1.94 0.51
N TYR A 84 -3.90 -1.96 -0.63
CA TYR A 84 -3.68 -3.12 -1.48
C TYR A 84 -2.23 -3.56 -1.36
N ILE A 85 -2.01 -4.88 -1.32
CA ILE A 85 -0.67 -5.46 -1.28
C ILE A 85 -0.56 -6.46 -2.42
N PHE A 86 0.43 -6.23 -3.28
CA PHE A 86 0.78 -7.11 -4.37
C PHE A 86 2.16 -7.72 -4.07
N CYS A 87 2.32 -9.00 -4.35
CA CYS A 87 3.61 -9.68 -4.20
C CYS A 87 4.26 -9.82 -5.57
N ILE A 88 5.49 -9.38 -5.69
CA ILE A 88 6.35 -9.56 -6.86
C ILE A 88 7.35 -10.65 -6.47
N ASP A 89 7.33 -11.76 -7.20
CA ASP A 89 8.28 -12.85 -7.02
C ASP A 89 9.65 -12.40 -7.51
N GLU A 90 10.65 -12.41 -6.64
CA GLU A 90 12.02 -11.96 -7.00
C GLU A 90 12.65 -12.85 -8.06
N ALA A 91 12.30 -14.14 -8.12
CA ALA A 91 12.89 -15.07 -9.07
C ALA A 91 12.43 -14.80 -10.51
N SER A 92 11.17 -14.40 -10.68
CA SER A 92 10.57 -14.11 -11.99
C SER A 92 10.48 -12.63 -12.32
N ALA A 93 10.65 -11.75 -11.32
CA ALA A 93 10.37 -10.32 -11.41
C ALA A 93 8.92 -10.00 -11.87
N GLU A 94 7.99 -10.92 -11.61
CA GLU A 94 6.58 -10.79 -11.98
C GLU A 94 5.67 -10.79 -10.77
N TYR A 95 4.46 -10.24 -10.93
CA TYR A 95 3.42 -10.37 -9.91
C TYR A 95 3.04 -11.83 -9.71
N ALA A 96 3.13 -12.26 -8.46
CA ALA A 96 2.85 -13.62 -8.04
C ALA A 96 1.39 -14.00 -8.27
N ASP A 97 1.19 -15.14 -8.91
CA ASP A 97 -0.14 -15.73 -9.10
C ASP A 97 -0.66 -16.40 -7.82
N MET A 98 0.27 -16.89 -6.98
CA MET A 98 -0.02 -17.47 -5.67
C MET A 98 0.81 -16.80 -4.59
N ILE A 99 0.18 -16.52 -3.45
CA ILE A 99 0.81 -15.94 -2.27
C ILE A 99 0.75 -17.00 -1.16
N PRO A 100 1.87 -17.36 -0.51
CA PRO A 100 1.86 -18.33 0.58
C PRO A 100 0.99 -17.88 1.76
N ASP A 101 0.23 -18.81 2.35
CA ASP A 101 -0.60 -18.55 3.55
C ASP A 101 0.23 -18.03 4.74
N SER A 102 1.50 -18.45 4.83
CA SER A 102 2.45 -17.96 5.84
C SER A 102 2.74 -16.47 5.69
N LEU A 103 2.92 -15.99 4.46
CA LEU A 103 3.12 -14.55 4.18
C LEU A 103 1.86 -13.75 4.49
N ILE A 104 0.68 -14.27 4.11
CA ILE A 104 -0.60 -13.63 4.43
C ILE A 104 -0.79 -13.52 5.95
N SER A 105 -0.49 -14.60 6.68
CA SER A 105 -0.56 -14.65 8.15
C SER A 105 0.43 -13.67 8.79
N TYR A 106 1.66 -13.61 8.28
CA TYR A 106 2.68 -12.66 8.72
C TYR A 106 2.21 -11.21 8.57
N ILE A 107 1.69 -10.83 7.40
CA ILE A 107 1.17 -9.50 7.13
C ILE A 107 0.00 -9.18 8.08
N SER A 108 -0.94 -10.10 8.22
CA SER A 108 -2.11 -9.93 9.10
C SER A 108 -1.71 -9.67 10.55
N GLN A 109 -0.75 -10.45 11.07
CA GLN A 109 -0.25 -10.33 12.44
C GLN A 109 0.50 -9.01 12.67
N ARG A 110 1.42 -8.64 11.76
CA ARG A 110 2.20 -7.41 11.87
C ARG A 110 1.33 -6.15 11.79
N LEU A 111 0.32 -6.16 10.92
CA LEU A 111 -0.60 -5.03 10.77
C LEU A 111 -1.74 -5.05 11.79
N ASN A 112 -1.87 -6.13 12.56
CA ASN A 112 -3.00 -6.40 13.45
C ASN A 112 -4.35 -6.12 12.75
N SER A 113 -4.49 -6.65 11.52
CA SER A 113 -5.60 -6.33 10.63
C SER A 113 -6.03 -7.58 9.85
N ALA A 114 -7.34 -7.69 9.60
CA ALA A 114 -7.87 -8.72 8.73
C ALA A 114 -7.40 -8.49 7.28
N ILE A 115 -6.96 -9.56 6.62
CA ILE A 115 -6.52 -9.54 5.23
C ILE A 115 -7.56 -10.28 4.38
N THR A 116 -8.08 -9.61 3.35
CA THR A 116 -8.90 -10.25 2.33
C THR A 116 -8.04 -10.61 1.13
N VAL A 117 -8.14 -11.84 0.65
CA VAL A 117 -7.38 -12.37 -0.48
C VAL A 117 -8.25 -12.35 -1.73
N PHE A 118 -7.76 -11.77 -2.82
CA PHE A 118 -8.47 -11.70 -4.08
C PHE A 118 -7.70 -12.44 -5.18
N PRO A 119 -8.35 -13.36 -5.92
CA PRO A 119 -7.72 -14.03 -7.05
C PRO A 119 -7.47 -13.04 -8.22
N GLY A 120 -6.43 -13.31 -9.01
CA GLY A 120 -6.08 -12.49 -10.18
C GLY A 120 -5.30 -11.21 -9.89
N ARG A 121 -4.98 -10.46 -10.96
CA ARG A 121 -4.37 -9.11 -10.91
C ARG A 121 -5.49 -8.07 -10.98
N LEU A 122 -5.41 -7.01 -10.18
CA LEU A 122 -6.26 -5.83 -10.37
C LEU A 122 -5.78 -5.12 -11.64
N ASN A 123 -6.49 -5.29 -12.76
CA ASN A 123 -6.33 -4.38 -13.89
C ASN A 123 -7.01 -3.07 -13.51
N VAL A 124 -6.24 -2.12 -12.96
CA VAL A 124 -6.68 -0.73 -12.94
C VAL A 124 -6.51 -0.20 -14.37
N VAL A 125 -7.57 -0.29 -15.16
CA VAL A 125 -7.60 0.36 -16.47
C VAL A 125 -7.81 1.84 -16.18
N ALA A 126 -6.78 2.67 -16.40
CA ALA A 126 -6.95 4.11 -16.45
C ALA A 126 -7.94 4.42 -17.58
N GLY A 127 -9.11 4.92 -17.21
CA GLY A 127 -10.14 5.42 -18.14
C GLY A 127 -9.92 6.89 -18.45
#